data_AF-A0A4Q8AKN6-F1
#
_entry.id   AF-A0A4Q8AKN6-F1
#
_cell.length_a   1.000
_cell.length_b   1.000
_cell.length_c   1.000
_cell.angle_alpha   90.00
_cell.angle_beta   90.00
_cell.angle_gamma   90.00
#
_symmetry.space_group_name_H-M   'P 1'
#
loop_
_entity.id
_entity.type
_entity.pdbx_description
1 polymer ?
#
loop_
_entity_poly.entity_id
_entity_poly.type
_entity_poly.pdbx_seq_one_letter_code
_entity_poly.pdbx_strand_id
1 'polypeptide(L)' 'MTIKLDSTRISTVVKCSECPWWAAFADSKLEGWTVGARHDSLVHGGSKQSTDALSWTKQHAE' A
#
# COMPACT_ATOMS: atom_id res chain seq x y z
N MET A 1 0.53 -8.51 -9.35
CA MET A 1 0.98 -7.94 -8.08
C MET A 1 -0.19 -7.54 -7.19
N THR A 2 -0.15 -7.88 -5.89
CA THR A 2 -1.14 -7.47 -4.88
C THR A 2 -0.47 -6.88 -3.64
N ILE A 3 -0.79 -5.64 -3.31
CA ILE A 3 -0.44 -5.01 -2.03
C ILE A 3 -1.50 -5.36 -0.98
N LYS A 4 -1.04 -5.75 0.21
CA LYS A 4 -1.91 -5.98 1.39
C LYS A 4 -1.48 -5.06 2.52
N LEU A 5 -2.46 -4.47 3.20
CA LEU A 5 -2.26 -3.69 4.41
C LEU A 5 -2.79 -4.46 5.61
N ASP A 6 -1.99 -4.53 6.67
CA ASP A 6 -2.42 -4.92 8.00
C ASP A 6 -2.35 -3.69 8.89
N SER A 7 -3.51 -3.17 9.30
CA SER A 7 -3.62 -1.85 9.93
C SER A 7 -4.26 -1.94 11.30
N THR A 8 -3.60 -1.33 12.27
CA THR A 8 -4.16 -0.96 13.57
C THR A 8 -4.63 0.49 13.55
N ARG A 9 -5.00 1.04 14.71
CA ARG A 9 -5.34 2.46 14.86
C ARG A 9 -4.13 3.39 14.70
N ILE A 10 -2.92 2.90 14.97
CA ILE A 10 -1.70 3.71 15.09
C ILE A 10 -0.60 3.31 14.10
N SER A 11 -0.75 2.19 13.41
CA SER A 11 0.28 1.65 12.53
C SER A 11 -0.33 0.82 11.41
N THR A 12 0.40 0.73 10.30
CA THR A 12 0.05 -0.06 9.12
C THR A 12 1.29 -0.75 8.58
N VAL A 13 1.22 -2.07 8.41
CA VAL A 13 2.23 -2.88 7.75
C VAL A 13 1.80 -3.10 6.29
N VAL A 14 2.69 -2.79 5.36
CA VAL A 14 2.50 -2.99 3.92
C VAL A 14 3.26 -4.23 3.49
N LYS A 15 2.59 -5.18 2.85
CA LYS A 15 3.24 -6.38 2.28
C LYS A 15 2.96 -6.52 0.79
N CYS A 16 3.98 -7.00 0.08
CA CYS A 16 3.92 -7.34 -1.33
C CYS A 16 3.74 -8.86 -1.52
N SER A 17 2.80 -9.28 -2.36
CA SER A 17 2.58 -10.72 -2.62
C SER A 17 3.67 -11.38 -3.47
N GLU A 18 4.42 -10.61 -4.25
CA GLU A 18 5.44 -11.11 -5.19
C GLU A 18 6.88 -10.88 -4.69
N CYS A 19 7.08 -10.01 -3.70
CA CYS A 19 8.38 -9.74 -3.06
C CYS A 19 8.31 -10.12 -1.57
N PRO A 20 8.52 -11.40 -1.21
CA PRO A 20 8.38 -11.88 0.17
C PRO A 20 9.40 -11.27 1.14
N TRP A 21 10.51 -10.75 0.62
CA TRP A 21 11.52 -10.00 1.38
C TRP A 21 11.17 -8.52 1.57
N TRP A 22 10.15 -8.02 0.86
CA TRP A 22 9.77 -6.61 0.92
C TRP A 22 8.57 -6.40 1.85
N ALA A 23 8.75 -5.51 2.81
CA ALA A 23 7.70 -4.96 3.64
C ALA A 23 8.02 -3.51 3.98
N ALA A 24 6.99 -2.73 4.30
CA ALA A 24 7.14 -1.37 4.79
C ALA A 24 6.21 -1.10 5.98
N PHE A 25 6.59 -0.12 6.79
CA PHE A 25 5.78 0.40 7.88
C PHE A 25 5.28 1.79 7.51
N ALA A 26 4.07 2.10 7.97
CA ALA A 26 3.40 3.37 7.79
C ALA A 26 2.56 3.69 9.05
N ASP A 27 2.31 4.96 9.31
CA ASP A 27 1.54 5.41 10.47
C ASP A 27 0.02 5.41 10.21
N SER A 28 -0.38 5.31 8.93
CA SER A 28 -1.79 5.30 8.54
C SER A 28 -2.05 4.40 7.32
N LYS A 29 -3.34 4.08 7.09
CA LYS A 29 -3.78 3.38 5.87
C LYS A 29 -3.45 4.16 4.59
N LEU A 30 -3.61 5.48 4.63
CA LEU A 30 -3.32 6.34 3.48
C LEU A 30 -1.84 6.30 3.12
N GLU A 31 -0.97 6.43 4.12
CA GLU A 31 0.47 6.28 3.93
C GLU A 31 0.83 4.86 3.48
N GLY A 32 0.20 3.83 4.06
CA GLY A 32 0.40 2.44 3.66
C GLY A 32 0.10 2.21 2.17
N TRP A 33 -1.03 2.71 1.67
CA TRP A 33 -1.35 2.64 0.24
C TRP A 33 -0.43 3.50 -0.63
N THR A 34 0.04 4.64 -0.12
CA THR A 34 1.01 5.48 -0.84
C THR A 34 2.34 4.75 -1.04
N VAL A 35 2.84 4.12 0.02
CA VAL A 35 4.08 3.32 -0.02
C VAL A 35 3.90 2.09 -0.89
N GLY A 36 2.77 1.38 -0.75
CA GLY A 36 2.46 0.21 -1.57
C GLY A 36 2.37 0.53 -3.06
N ALA A 37 1.64 1.58 -3.43
CA ALA A 37 1.52 2.03 -4.83
C ALA A 37 2.86 2.46 -5.41
N ARG A 38 3.72 3.10 -4.61
CA ARG A 38 5.09 3.45 -5.04
C ARG A 38 5.93 2.21 -5.32
N HIS A 39 5.93 1.23 -4.43
CA HIS A 39 6.67 -0.02 -4.65
C HIS A 39 6.17 -0.75 -5.90
N ASP A 40 4.85 -0.88 -6.02
CA ASP A 40 4.19 -1.50 -7.17
C ASP A 40 4.52 -0.80 -8.49
N SER A 41 4.52 0.53 -8.53
CA SER A 41 4.92 1.31 -9.70
C SER A 41 6.39 1.10 -10.08
N LEU A 42 7.29 1.05 -9.10
CA LEU A 42 8.74 0.94 -9.35
C LEU A 42 9.19 -0.48 -9.69
N VAL A 43 8.57 -1.49 -9.11
CA VAL A 43 9.03 -2.89 -9.18
C VAL A 43 8.17 -3.74 -10.11
N HIS A 44 6.86 -3.46 -10.16
CA HIS A 44 5.89 -4.29 -10.88
C HIS A 44 5.19 -3.56 -12.03
N GLY A 45 5.68 -2.37 -12.41
CA GLY A 45 5.13 -1.58 -13.51
C GLY A 45 3.79 -0.89 -13.23
N GLY A 46 3.34 -0.90 -11.97
CA GLY A 46 2.12 -0.24 -11.52
C GLY A 46 0.86 -1.04 -11.80
N SER A 47 0.37 -1.75 -10.79
CA SER A 47 -0.91 -2.42 -10.85
C SER A 47 -2.07 -1.44 -10.63
N LYS A 48 -3.21 -1.80 -11.23
CA LYS A 48 -4.48 -1.07 -11.04
C LYS A 48 -4.95 -1.13 -9.58
N GLN A 49 -4.69 -2.23 -8.87
CA GLN A 49 -5.14 -2.42 -7.49
C GLN A 49 -4.58 -1.34 -6.54
N SER A 50 -3.26 -1.16 -6.53
CA SER A 50 -2.62 -0.20 -5.62
C SER A 50 -3.03 1.25 -5.92
N THR A 51 -3.18 1.57 -7.20
CA THR A 51 -3.57 2.91 -7.68
C THR A 51 -5.02 3.23 -7.32
N ASP A 52 -5.94 2.30 -7.62
CA ASP A 52 -7.37 2.46 -7.31
C ASP A 52 -7.59 2.52 -5.79
N ALA A 53 -6.93 1.66 -5.02
CA ALA A 53 -7.01 1.66 -3.55
C ALA A 53 -6.46 2.95 -2.92
N LEU A 54 -5.35 3.48 -3.44
CA LEU A 54 -4.81 4.77 -3.01
C LEU A 54 -5.79 5.90 -3.32
N SER A 55 -6.35 5.93 -4.53
CA SER A 55 -7.33 6.97 -4.93
C SER A 55 -8.58 6.94 -4.04
N TRP A 56 -9.13 5.75 -3.79
CA TRP A 56 -10.28 5.60 -2.91
C TRP A 56 -9.97 6.03 -1.48
N THR A 57 -8.81 5.61 -0.95
CA THR A 57 -8.40 5.95 0.42
C THR A 57 -8.20 7.45 0.60
N LYS A 58 -7.65 8.16 -0.40
CA LYS A 58 -7.53 9.63 -0.37
C LYS A 58 -8.87 10.35 -0.23
N GLN A 59 -9.94 9.81 -0.81
CA GLN A 59 -11.28 10.40 -0.75
C GLN A 59 -12.01 10.16 0.59
N HIS A 60 -11.56 9.15 1.34
CA HIS A 60 -12.20 8.69 2.58
C HIS A 60 -11.22 8.74 3.78
N ALA A 61 -10.14 9.50 3.63
CA ALA A 61 -9.25 9.83 4.74
C ALA A 61 -9.92 10.96 5.53
N GLU A 62 -10.60 10.58 6.62
CA GLU A 62 -11.11 11.50 7.64
C GLU A 62 -9.98 12.07 8.50
#